data_AF-A0A0F0GF40-F1
#
_entry.id   AF-A0A0F0GF40-F1
#
_cell.length_a   1.000
_cell.length_b   1.000
_cell.length_c   1.000
_cell.angle_alpha   90.00
_cell.angle_beta   90.00
_cell.angle_gamma   90.00
#
_symmetry.space_group_name_H-M   'P 1'
#
loop_
_entity.id
_entity.type
_entity.pdbx_description
1 polymer ?
#
loop_
_entity_poly.entity_id
_entity_poly.type
_entity_poly.pdbx_seq_one_letter_code
_entity_poly.pdbx_strand_id
1 'polypeptide(L)'
;EPSPHVDWSAGAVSLLTETTEWPETGEPRRVGISAFGVSGTNAHTILEQAPTVEAAAAGETVSPSLVPVVPVVLSAKGEVALRAQAERLLSAGDAELV
;
A
#
# COMPACT_ATOMS: atom_id res chain seq x y z
N GLU A 1 -14.34 21.87 12.27
CA GLU A 1 -14.01 22.34 13.62
C GLU A 1 -14.03 21.14 14.57
N PRO A 2 -13.04 20.98 15.48
CA PRO A 2 -12.99 19.87 16.43
C PRO A 2 -14.11 19.97 17.49
N SER A 3 -14.54 18.83 18.06
CA SER A 3 -15.63 18.81 19.05
C SER A 3 -15.24 19.57 20.33
N PRO A 4 -16.09 20.46 20.88
CA PRO A 4 -15.81 21.18 22.11
C PRO A 4 -15.92 20.31 23.37
N HIS A 5 -16.46 19.09 23.25
CA HIS A 5 -16.62 18.15 24.35
C HIS A 5 -15.35 17.32 24.63
N VAL A 6 -14.29 17.55 23.85
CA VAL A 6 -13.00 16.88 24.01
C VAL A 6 -11.96 17.95 24.31
N ASP A 7 -11.18 17.74 25.38
CA ASP A 7 -10.00 18.56 25.64
C ASP A 7 -8.85 18.09 24.75
N TRP A 8 -8.69 18.74 23.60
CA TRP A 8 -7.63 18.45 22.63
C TRP A 8 -6.24 18.90 23.10
N SER A 9 -6.14 19.67 24.18
CA SER A 9 -4.84 20.12 24.72
C SER A 9 -4.21 19.11 25.67
N ALA A 10 -5.00 18.18 26.21
CA ALA A 10 -4.60 17.31 27.32
C ALA A 10 -4.15 15.90 26.92
N GLY A 11 -3.68 15.66 25.68
CA GLY A 11 -3.38 14.29 25.23
C GLY A 11 -2.28 14.15 24.18
N ALA A 12 -1.95 12.89 23.88
CA ALA A 12 -1.01 12.49 22.82
C ALA A 12 -1.69 12.29 21.45
N VAL A 13 -2.87 12.87 21.26
CA VAL A 13 -3.70 12.70 20.05
C VAL A 13 -3.92 14.05 19.39
N SER A 14 -3.69 14.11 18.09
CA SER A 14 -4.01 15.26 17.24
C SER A 14 -4.89 14.80 16.07
N LEU A 15 -5.74 15.70 15.55
CA LEU A 15 -6.52 15.44 14.36
C LEU A 15 -5.68 15.75 13.12
N LEU A 16 -5.60 14.80 12.18
CA LEU A 16 -5.08 15.05 10.84
C LEU A 16 -6.14 15.75 10.01
N THR A 17 -6.04 17.08 9.87
CA THR A 17 -6.96 17.92 9.10
C THR A 17 -6.54 18.12 7.64
N GLU A 18 -5.32 17.75 7.31
CA GLU A 18 -4.75 17.78 5.96
C GLU A 18 -3.87 16.54 5.76
N THR A 19 -3.55 16.24 4.50
CA THR A 19 -2.59 15.18 4.19
C THR A 19 -1.22 15.58 4.75
N THR A 20 -0.67 14.73 5.61
CA THR A 20 0.65 14.94 6.23
C THR A 20 1.53 13.75 5.89
N GLU A 21 2.81 14.02 5.63
CA GLU A 21 3.79 12.96 5.45
C GLU A 21 3.90 12.10 6.72
N TRP A 22 4.02 10.79 6.52
CA TRP A 22 4.24 9.87 7.64
C TRP A 22 5.73 9.88 7.98
N PRO A 23 6.13 10.45 9.14
CA PRO A 23 7.54 10.63 9.47
C PRO A 23 8.30 9.31 9.49
N GLU A 24 9.54 9.35 9.01
CA GLU A 24 10.50 8.28 9.18
C GLU A 24 11.18 8.43 10.54
N THR A 25 11.02 7.42 11.39
CA THR A 25 11.54 7.44 12.77
C THR A 25 12.66 6.42 13.00
N GLY A 26 13.04 5.66 11.96
CA GLY A 26 13.93 4.49 12.07
C GLY A 26 13.23 3.22 12.57
N GLU A 27 11.95 3.30 12.96
CA GLU A 27 11.12 2.18 13.39
C GLU A 27 10.02 1.89 12.36
N PRO A 28 9.49 0.66 12.27
CA PRO A 28 8.35 0.35 11.43
C PRO A 28 7.16 1.25 11.76
N ARG A 29 6.56 1.85 10.73
CA ARG A 29 5.32 2.63 10.89
C ARG A 29 4.20 1.74 11.40
N ARG A 30 3.43 2.20 12.38
CA ARG A 30 2.31 1.45 12.99
C ARG A 30 1.05 2.29 13.05
N VAL A 31 -0.10 1.66 12.80
CA VAL A 31 -1.43 2.28 12.94
C VAL A 31 -2.38 1.35 13.67
N GLY A 32 -3.20 1.93 14.54
CA GLY A 32 -4.32 1.23 15.18
C GLY A 32 -5.63 1.52 14.45
N ILE A 33 -6.39 0.48 14.17
CA ILE A 33 -7.75 0.54 13.61
C ILE A 33 -8.70 0.02 14.69
N SER A 34 -9.68 0.83 15.07
CA SER A 34 -10.71 0.46 16.06
C SER A 34 -12.09 0.40 15.43
N ALA A 35 -12.88 -0.60 15.80
CA ALA A 35 -14.29 -0.72 15.43
C ALA A 35 -15.13 -1.00 16.70
N PHE A 36 -16.19 -0.20 16.89
CA PHE A 36 -17.09 -0.29 18.03
C PHE A 36 -18.51 -0.54 17.52
N GLY A 37 -19.00 -1.79 17.62
CA GLY A 37 -20.30 -2.19 17.11
C GLY A 37 -21.45 -1.79 18.05
N VAL A 38 -22.60 -1.43 17.48
CA VAL A 38 -23.81 -1.09 18.26
C VAL A 38 -24.29 -2.25 19.16
N SER A 39 -23.96 -3.49 18.82
CA SER A 39 -24.24 -4.67 19.65
C SER A 39 -23.39 -4.74 20.92
N GLY A 40 -22.37 -3.89 21.04
CA GLY A 40 -21.36 -3.95 22.10
C GLY A 40 -20.12 -4.79 21.74
N THR A 41 -20.06 -5.39 20.56
CA THR A 41 -18.86 -6.12 20.11
C THR A 41 -17.82 -5.13 19.58
N ASN A 42 -16.61 -5.21 20.14
CA ASN A 42 -15.51 -4.33 19.78
C ASN A 42 -14.37 -5.13 19.14
N ALA A 43 -13.66 -4.50 18.21
CA ALA A 43 -12.44 -5.03 17.61
C ALA A 43 -11.38 -3.93 17.52
N HIS A 44 -10.12 -4.31 17.73
CA HIS A 44 -8.97 -3.43 17.57
C HIS A 44 -7.86 -4.18 16.87
N THR A 45 -7.27 -3.58 15.85
CA THR A 45 -6.21 -4.17 15.03
C THR A 45 -5.06 -3.21 14.91
N ILE A 46 -3.85 -3.69 15.18
CA ILE A 46 -2.62 -2.97 14.90
C ILE A 46 -2.07 -3.47 13.58
N LEU A 47 -1.82 -2.54 12.65
CA LEU A 47 -1.09 -2.80 11.42
C LEU A 47 0.32 -2.24 11.55
N GLU A 48 1.30 -2.99 11.07
CA GLU A 48 2.69 -2.60 11.01
C GLU A 48 3.13 -2.59 9.55
N GLN A 49 4.00 -1.64 9.20
CA GLN A 49 4.71 -1.62 7.92
C GLN A 49 5.38 -2.97 7.67
N ALA A 50 5.22 -3.48 6.44
CA ALA A 50 5.89 -4.72 6.04
C ALA A 50 7.42 -4.58 6.18
N PRO A 51 8.13 -5.66 6.55
CA PRO A 51 9.59 -5.62 6.57
C PRO A 51 10.13 -5.28 5.18
N THR A 52 11.23 -4.53 5.13
CA THR A 52 11.95 -4.31 3.88
C THR A 52 12.40 -5.66 3.35
N VAL A 53 11.84 -6.07 2.21
CA VAL A 53 12.39 -7.19 1.44
C VAL A 53 13.58 -6.60 0.69
N GLU A 54 14.80 -6.97 1.09
CA GLU A 54 15.95 -6.74 0.22
C GLU A 54 15.64 -7.45 -1.11
N ALA A 55 15.40 -6.67 -2.15
CA ALA A 55 15.34 -7.21 -3.50
C ALA A 55 16.66 -7.96 -3.70
N ALA A 56 16.58 -9.28 -3.92
CA ALA A 56 17.74 -10.09 -4.27
C ALA A 56 18.47 -9.35 -5.40
N ALA A 57 19.67 -8.85 -5.10
CA ALA A 57 20.44 -7.87 -5.87
C ALA A 57 19.95 -7.66 -7.31
N ALA A 58 19.09 -6.67 -7.53
CA ALA A 58 18.85 -6.08 -8.85
C ALA A 58 20.06 -5.23 -9.31
N GLY A 59 21.27 -5.69 -8.96
CA GLY A 59 22.53 -4.96 -9.03
C GLY A 59 23.53 -5.55 -10.03
N GLU A 60 23.13 -6.55 -10.83
CA GLU A 60 23.81 -6.77 -12.10
C GLU A 60 23.00 -6.07 -13.18
N THR A 61 23.55 -4.97 -13.71
CA THR A 61 23.11 -4.41 -14.99
C THR A 61 23.25 -5.49 -16.05
N VAL A 62 22.20 -6.28 -16.24
CA VAL A 62 22.10 -7.24 -17.33
C VAL A 62 22.02 -6.42 -18.60
N SER A 63 23.02 -6.54 -19.47
CA SER A 63 22.98 -5.93 -20.80
C SER A 63 21.64 -6.27 -21.46
N PRO A 64 20.97 -5.34 -22.18
CA PRO A 64 19.69 -5.61 -22.83
C PRO A 64 19.71 -6.85 -23.76
N SER A 65 20.90 -7.19 -24.27
CA SER A 65 21.17 -8.37 -25.09
C SER A 65 21.15 -9.71 -24.34
N LEU A 66 21.07 -9.71 -23.01
CA LEU A 66 21.09 -10.90 -22.14
C LEU A 66 19.73 -11.18 -21.47
N VAL A 67 18.71 -10.35 -21.73
CA VAL A 67 17.38 -10.57 -21.16
C VAL A 67 16.66 -11.67 -21.95
N PRO A 68 16.23 -12.77 -21.30
CA PRO A 68 15.50 -13.82 -22.00
C PRO A 68 14.15 -13.30 -22.48
N VAL A 69 13.68 -13.79 -23.64
CA VAL A 69 12.29 -13.57 -24.05
C VAL A 69 11.38 -14.34 -23.09
N VAL A 70 10.56 -13.62 -22.32
CA VAL A 70 9.61 -14.21 -21.37
C VAL A 70 8.19 -14.12 -21.95
N PRO A 71 7.51 -15.25 -22.22
CA PRO A 71 6.13 -15.22 -22.65
C PRO A 71 5.21 -14.82 -21.48
N VAL A 72 4.52 -13.70 -21.62
CA VAL A 72 3.47 -13.29 -20.68
C VAL A 72 2.12 -13.75 -21.20
N VAL A 73 1.58 -14.81 -20.60
CA VAL A 73 0.32 -15.42 -21.03
C VAL A 73 -0.84 -14.78 -20.27
N LEU A 74 -1.85 -14.33 -21.01
CA LEU A 74 -3.09 -13.76 -20.47
C LEU A 74 -4.28 -14.66 -20.75
N SER A 75 -5.25 -14.67 -19.84
CA SER A 75 -6.53 -15.33 -20.04
C SER A 75 -7.64 -14.55 -19.36
N ALA A 76 -8.86 -14.68 -19.87
CA ALA A 76 -10.06 -14.14 -19.25
C ALA A 76 -11.31 -14.83 -19.80
N LYS A 77 -12.44 -14.63 -19.12
CA LYS A 77 -13.73 -15.17 -19.57
C LYS A 77 -14.33 -14.28 -20.67
N GLY A 78 -13.93 -14.54 -21.91
CA GLY A 78 -14.41 -13.84 -23.10
C GLY A 78 -13.49 -12.70 -23.56
N GLU A 79 -13.71 -12.26 -24.79
CA GLU A 79 -12.80 -11.34 -25.49
C GLU A 79 -12.69 -9.97 -24.82
N VAL A 80 -13.82 -9.40 -24.38
CA VAL A 80 -13.84 -8.10 -23.70
C VAL A 80 -13.00 -8.13 -22.41
N ALA A 81 -13.14 -9.19 -21.62
CA ALA A 81 -12.38 -9.35 -20.38
C ALA A 81 -10.88 -9.58 -20.64
N LEU A 82 -10.53 -10.20 -21.76
CA LEU A 82 -9.14 -10.43 -22.16
C LEU A 82 -8.45 -9.11 -22.53
N ARG A 83 -9.14 -8.26 -23.31
CA ARG A 83 -8.63 -6.92 -23.64
C ARG A 83 -8.44 -6.07 -22.39
N ALA A 84 -9.41 -6.08 -21.47
CA ALA A 84 -9.29 -5.37 -20.19
C ALA A 84 -8.11 -5.88 -19.33
N GLN A 85 -7.78 -7.18 -19.39
CA GLN A 85 -6.60 -7.70 -18.69
C GLN A 85 -5.29 -7.26 -19.35
N ALA A 86 -5.24 -7.18 -20.68
CA ALA A 86 -4.09 -6.64 -21.39
C ALA A 86 -3.87 -5.15 -21.07
N GLU A 87 -4.94 -4.36 -21.03
CA GLU A 87 -4.89 -2.94 -20.65
C GLU A 87 -4.39 -2.75 -19.21
N ARG A 88 -4.88 -3.56 -18.25
CA ARG A 88 -4.38 -3.54 -16.87
C ARG A 88 -2.90 -3.86 -16.78
N LEU A 89 -2.43 -4.85 -17.53
CA LEU A 89 -1.01 -5.22 -17.57
C LEU A 89 -0.16 -4.06 -18.11
N LEU A 90 -0.60 -3.42 -19.20
CA LEU A 90 0.10 -2.26 -19.76
C LEU A 90 0.14 -1.10 -18.76
N SER A 91 -0.95 -0.81 -18.07
CA SER A 91 -0.99 0.26 -17.06
C SER A 91 -0.17 -0.04 -15.80
N ALA A 92 0.04 -1.31 -15.48
CA ALA A 92 0.86 -1.73 -14.34
C ALA A 92 2.36 -1.65 -14.66
N GLY A 93 2.75 -1.83 -15.93
CA GLY A 93 4.14 -1.75 -16.38
C GLY A 93 4.76 -0.36 -16.30
N ASP A 94 3.96 0.70 -16.28
CA ASP A 94 4.42 2.07 -16.05
C ASP A 94 4.68 2.38 -14.56
N ALA A 95 4.23 1.51 -13.65
CA ALA A 95 4.19 1.79 -12.21
C ALA A 95 5.31 1.16 -11.37
N GLU A 96 6.12 0.22 -11.87
CA GLU A 96 7.27 -0.30 -11.10
C GLU A 96 8.24 -1.13 -11.98
N LEU A 97 9.17 -0.44 -12.64
CA LEU A 97 10.54 -0.92 -12.88
C LEU A 97 11.50 0.16 -12.37
N VAL A 98 11.42 0.45 -11.07
CA VAL A 98 12.44 1.21 -10.32
C VAL A 98 12.72 0.44 -9.03
#